data_AF-A0A7Y2NXW1-F1
#
_entry.id   AF-A0A7Y2NXW1-F1
#
_cell.length_a   1.000
_cell.length_b   1.000
_cell.length_c   1.000
_cell.angle_alpha   90.00
_cell.angle_beta   90.00
_cell.angle_gamma   90.00
#
_symmetry.space_group_name_H-M   'P 1'
#
loop_
_entity.id
_entity.type
_entity.pdbx_description
1 polymer ?
#
loop_
_entity_poly.entity_id
_entity_poly.type
_entity_poly.pdbx_seq_one_letter_code
_entity_poly.pdbx_strand_id
1 'polypeptide(L)'
;MTSLGTSRWAVGLALAFGVAYLGACASDTGPVTDPGTPSFGQRPPDAQRPGDGVLMFELFEICKVFVNAPAGTPDAVFDVTVSGGTTASFSTSLGDGECEEIWGNGGTVDDLVTVTEQALPVPAGGGSWATTHDMTTITGVFPGTPGPSSSGGNTASAAFSGGLGATTLSGVLVVFTNTFTPPDPPGDEGCTPGFWRNWSANAPGNQSDEWTDYAVDDDYDTVFGVVSGLGTLYDAVTAKGGGENALGRHSVAALLNATHPDVAASLSEAEVIQLVQDAFSSGDFETAKNTLAAANELGCPLPVD
;
A
#
# COMPACT_ATOMS: atom_id res chain seq x y z
N MET A 1 -48.34 -13.21 60.49
CA MET A 1 -47.54 -14.38 60.06
C MET A 1 -47.13 -14.13 58.61
N THR A 2 -46.14 -13.25 58.40
CA THR A 2 -44.74 -13.59 58.08
C THR A 2 -44.61 -14.43 56.80
N SER A 3 -44.50 -13.75 55.66
CA SER A 3 -43.96 -14.32 54.42
C SER A 3 -42.59 -13.68 54.17
N LEU A 4 -41.55 -14.51 54.20
CA LEU A 4 -40.16 -14.18 53.90
C LEU A 4 -39.92 -14.46 52.42
N GLY A 5 -39.71 -13.41 51.62
CA GLY A 5 -39.22 -13.51 50.25
C GLY A 5 -37.73 -13.18 50.22
N THR A 6 -36.88 -14.18 50.04
CA THR A 6 -35.42 -14.08 49.96
C THR A 6 -34.96 -13.50 48.61
N SER A 7 -34.29 -12.37 48.64
CA SER A 7 -33.54 -11.79 47.52
C SER A 7 -32.16 -12.46 47.40
N ARG A 8 -31.88 -13.07 46.24
CA ARG A 8 -30.54 -13.59 45.90
C ARG A 8 -29.78 -12.52 45.12
N TRP A 9 -28.69 -12.04 45.72
CA TRP A 9 -27.68 -11.22 45.05
C TRP A 9 -26.82 -12.13 44.17
N ALA A 10 -26.76 -11.86 42.86
CA ALA A 10 -25.73 -12.40 41.99
C ALA A 10 -24.62 -11.37 41.87
N VAL A 11 -23.48 -11.62 42.54
CA VAL A 11 -22.25 -10.87 42.37
C VAL A 11 -21.54 -11.45 41.15
N GLY A 12 -21.58 -10.73 40.03
CA GLY A 12 -20.80 -11.03 38.84
C GLY A 12 -19.35 -10.60 39.05
N LEU A 13 -18.46 -11.57 39.22
CA LEU A 13 -17.01 -11.38 39.25
C LEU A 13 -16.52 -11.23 37.80
N ALA A 14 -16.27 -9.99 37.36
CA ALA A 14 -15.62 -9.73 36.07
C ALA A 14 -14.09 -9.94 36.22
N LEU A 15 -13.57 -11.03 35.66
CA LEU A 15 -12.13 -11.20 35.44
C LEU A 15 -11.71 -10.28 34.29
N ALA A 16 -10.96 -9.23 34.61
CA ALA A 16 -10.21 -8.46 33.62
C ALA A 16 -8.90 -9.21 33.30
N PHE A 17 -8.81 -9.77 32.09
CA PHE A 17 -7.54 -10.21 31.53
C PHE A 17 -6.81 -8.97 30.97
N GLY A 18 -5.83 -8.48 31.73
CA GLY A 18 -4.86 -7.52 31.23
C GLY A 18 -3.88 -8.22 30.29
N VAL A 19 -3.99 -7.93 29.00
CA VAL A 19 -2.97 -8.31 28.00
C VAL A 19 -1.84 -7.29 28.13
N ALA A 20 -0.71 -7.72 28.68
CA ALA A 20 0.51 -6.94 28.68
C ALA A 20 1.19 -7.06 27.30
N TYR A 21 1.05 -6.03 26.47
CA TYR A 21 1.89 -5.86 25.29
C TYR A 21 3.28 -5.39 25.75
N LEU A 22 4.25 -6.31 25.74
CA LEU A 22 5.67 -5.97 25.82
C LEU A 22 6.17 -5.77 24.38
N GLY A 23 6.09 -4.53 23.89
CA GLY A 23 6.76 -4.10 22.67
C GLY A 23 8.27 -3.98 22.93
N ALA A 24 9.01 -5.05 22.64
CA ALA A 24 10.46 -4.99 22.57
C ALA A 24 10.86 -4.55 21.16
N CYS A 25 11.05 -3.24 20.96
CA CYS A 25 11.71 -2.72 19.78
C CYS A 25 13.22 -2.98 19.90
N ALA A 26 13.66 -4.19 19.52
CA ALA A 26 15.07 -4.46 19.26
C ALA A 26 15.39 -3.94 17.86
N SER A 27 15.88 -2.70 17.77
CA SER A 27 16.46 -2.13 16.56
C SER A 27 17.81 -2.81 16.29
N ASP A 28 17.77 -4.00 15.71
CA ASP A 28 18.95 -4.66 15.16
C ASP A 28 19.07 -4.30 13.67
N THR A 29 19.47 -3.05 13.40
CA THR A 29 19.90 -2.64 12.07
C THR A 29 21.34 -3.10 11.89
N GLY A 30 21.52 -4.41 11.72
CA GLY A 30 22.68 -4.91 11.01
C GLY A 30 22.73 -4.24 9.62
N PRO A 31 23.91 -4.00 9.05
CA PRO A 31 24.01 -3.48 7.69
C PRO A 31 23.21 -4.40 6.77
N VAL A 32 22.19 -3.84 6.11
CA VAL A 32 21.51 -4.50 4.99
C VAL A 32 22.61 -4.81 3.99
N THR A 33 23.03 -6.07 3.94
CA THR A 33 23.89 -6.54 2.87
C THR A 33 23.10 -6.34 1.61
N ASP A 34 23.55 -5.42 0.76
CA ASP A 34 23.11 -5.26 -0.62
C ASP A 34 22.75 -6.64 -1.18
N PRO A 35 21.47 -6.97 -1.41
CA PRO A 35 21.10 -8.24 -1.99
C PRO A 35 21.78 -8.26 -3.34
N GLY A 36 22.89 -9.02 -3.41
CA GLY A 36 23.88 -8.90 -4.47
C GLY A 36 23.18 -8.80 -5.82
N THR A 37 23.59 -7.82 -6.63
CA THR A 37 22.98 -7.53 -7.92
C THR A 37 22.59 -8.83 -8.61
N PRO A 38 21.31 -9.03 -8.99
CA PRO A 38 20.89 -10.22 -9.69
C PRO A 38 21.76 -10.38 -10.94
N SER A 39 22.78 -11.24 -10.85
CA SER A 39 23.48 -11.74 -12.02
C SER A 39 22.61 -12.86 -12.56
N PHE A 40 22.58 -13.06 -13.87
CA PHE A 40 22.19 -14.36 -14.45
C PHE A 40 22.80 -15.45 -13.57
N GLY A 41 21.96 -16.14 -12.79
CA GLY A 41 22.45 -17.02 -11.75
C GLY A 41 23.45 -18.00 -12.35
N GLN A 42 24.48 -18.38 -11.60
CA GLN A 42 25.17 -19.62 -11.95
C GLN A 42 24.13 -20.73 -11.84
N ARG A 43 23.63 -21.15 -13.01
CA ARG A 43 22.67 -22.22 -13.25
C ARG A 43 22.86 -23.38 -12.26
N PRO A 44 21.78 -24.02 -11.74
CA PRO A 44 21.88 -25.20 -10.91
C PRO A 44 22.85 -26.23 -11.53
N PRO A 45 23.83 -26.78 -10.77
CA PRO A 45 24.87 -27.66 -11.30
C PRO A 45 24.35 -28.91 -12.03
N ASP A 46 23.08 -29.28 -11.85
CA ASP A 46 22.54 -30.58 -12.26
C ASP A 46 21.59 -30.53 -13.47
N ALA A 47 21.41 -29.37 -14.13
CA ALA A 47 20.72 -29.31 -15.41
C ALA A 47 21.69 -29.78 -16.53
N GLN A 48 21.72 -31.10 -16.78
CA GLN A 48 22.53 -31.72 -17.82
C GLN A 48 22.53 -30.90 -19.13
N ARG A 49 23.74 -30.52 -19.55
CA ARG A 49 24.01 -30.06 -20.91
C ARG A 49 23.71 -31.19 -21.91
N PRO A 50 22.93 -30.94 -22.98
CA PRO A 50 23.26 -31.50 -24.27
C PRO A 50 24.60 -30.89 -24.67
N GLY A 51 25.61 -31.75 -24.87
CA GLY A 51 26.81 -31.35 -25.58
C GLY A 51 26.45 -30.90 -27.01
N ASP A 52 27.44 -30.26 -27.64
CA ASP A 52 27.51 -30.10 -29.10
C ASP A 52 26.95 -28.77 -29.64
N GLY A 53 27.64 -27.66 -29.36
CA GLY A 53 27.88 -26.62 -30.38
C GLY A 53 26.68 -25.88 -31.02
N VAL A 54 25.50 -25.84 -30.41
CA VAL A 54 24.36 -25.05 -30.89
C VAL A 54 23.84 -24.15 -29.76
N LEU A 55 24.08 -22.84 -29.86
CA LEU A 55 23.36 -21.83 -29.07
C LEU A 55 22.24 -21.29 -29.97
N MET A 56 20.96 -21.58 -29.65
CA MET A 56 19.79 -21.22 -30.48
C MET A 56 18.56 -20.73 -29.66
N PHE A 57 18.73 -20.19 -28.45
CA PHE A 57 17.59 -19.95 -27.56
C PHE A 57 17.29 -18.44 -27.40
N GLU A 58 16.03 -18.06 -27.63
CA GLU A 58 15.42 -16.85 -27.08
C GLU A 58 15.15 -17.10 -25.60
N LEU A 59 15.50 -16.15 -24.73
CA LEU A 59 15.38 -16.26 -23.28
C LEU A 59 14.67 -15.03 -22.71
N PHE A 60 13.61 -15.23 -21.93
CA PHE A 60 13.04 -14.21 -21.06
C PHE A 60 13.07 -14.72 -19.62
N GLU A 61 13.88 -14.07 -18.79
CA GLU A 61 14.01 -14.35 -17.36
C GLU A 61 13.47 -13.16 -16.56
N ILE A 62 12.72 -13.46 -15.51
CA ILE A 62 12.25 -12.46 -14.56
C ILE A 62 12.86 -12.73 -13.19
N CYS A 63 13.18 -11.67 -12.45
CA CYS A 63 13.63 -11.73 -11.07
C CYS A 63 12.80 -10.79 -10.20
N LYS A 64 12.71 -11.13 -8.91
CA LYS A 64 12.00 -10.33 -7.93
C LYS A 64 12.92 -9.84 -6.81
N VAL A 65 12.81 -8.56 -6.49
CA VAL A 65 13.45 -7.92 -5.35
C VAL A 65 12.40 -7.19 -4.52
N PHE A 66 12.51 -7.33 -3.21
CA PHE A 66 11.73 -6.58 -2.24
C PHE A 66 12.64 -5.65 -1.43
N VAL A 67 12.23 -4.39 -1.30
CA VAL A 67 12.95 -3.38 -0.51
C VAL A 67 12.07 -2.96 0.66
N ASN A 68 12.62 -3.04 1.87
CA ASN A 68 11.93 -2.74 3.14
C ASN A 68 10.65 -3.56 3.41
N ALA A 69 10.53 -4.75 2.80
CA ALA A 69 9.35 -5.57 2.94
C ALA A 69 9.11 -6.02 4.40
N PRO A 70 7.87 -5.94 4.89
CA PRO A 70 7.51 -6.51 6.18
C PRO A 70 7.72 -8.03 6.22
N ALA A 71 7.99 -8.55 7.41
CA ALA A 71 8.08 -9.99 7.62
C ALA A 71 6.75 -10.67 7.22
N GLY A 72 6.85 -11.76 6.46
CA GLY A 72 5.69 -12.50 5.96
C GLY A 72 5.02 -11.89 4.73
N THR A 73 5.69 -10.96 4.04
CA THR A 73 5.28 -10.52 2.70
C THR A 73 5.12 -11.75 1.78
N PRO A 74 3.96 -11.92 1.10
CA PRO A 74 3.75 -13.04 0.20
C PRO A 74 4.55 -12.88 -1.09
N ASP A 75 4.78 -13.99 -1.78
CA ASP A 75 5.39 -14.01 -3.10
C ASP A 75 4.56 -13.16 -4.08
N ALA A 76 5.26 -12.44 -4.97
CA ALA A 76 4.62 -11.65 -6.00
C ALA A 76 4.13 -12.54 -7.13
N VAL A 77 2.87 -12.35 -7.56
CA VAL A 77 2.26 -13.10 -8.66
C VAL A 77 2.44 -12.34 -9.96
N PHE A 78 2.88 -13.02 -11.01
CA PHE A 78 3.11 -12.48 -12.34
C PHE A 78 2.20 -13.17 -13.34
N ASP A 79 1.45 -12.38 -14.10
CA ASP A 79 0.72 -12.82 -15.28
C ASP A 79 1.62 -12.69 -16.51
N VAL A 80 1.86 -13.80 -17.19
CA VAL A 80 2.69 -13.86 -18.40
C VAL A 80 1.80 -14.10 -19.60
N THR A 81 1.98 -13.30 -20.64
CA THR A 81 1.32 -13.48 -21.94
C THR A 81 2.37 -13.50 -23.05
N VAL A 82 2.23 -14.45 -23.96
CA VAL A 82 3.07 -14.57 -25.16
C VAL A 82 2.17 -14.48 -26.37
N SER A 83 2.54 -13.67 -27.36
CA SER A 83 1.83 -13.47 -28.62
C SER A 83 2.81 -13.44 -29.79
N GLY A 84 2.37 -13.57 -31.05
CA GLY A 84 3.26 -13.46 -32.22
C GLY A 84 3.56 -14.77 -32.97
N GLY A 85 3.50 -15.91 -32.27
CA GLY A 85 3.56 -17.24 -32.87
C GLY A 85 2.70 -18.25 -32.12
N THR A 86 3.17 -18.64 -30.94
CA THR A 86 2.42 -19.50 -30.02
C THR A 86 1.81 -18.63 -28.93
N THR A 87 0.49 -18.46 -28.94
CA THR A 87 -0.19 -17.73 -27.88
C THR A 87 -0.27 -18.59 -26.63
N ALA A 88 0.32 -18.09 -25.55
CA ALA A 88 0.26 -18.73 -24.24
C ALA A 88 -0.04 -17.69 -23.16
N SER A 89 -0.70 -18.13 -22.09
CA SER A 89 -0.89 -17.31 -20.90
C SER A 89 -0.83 -18.21 -19.66
N PHE A 90 -0.08 -17.79 -18.66
CA PHE A 90 0.08 -18.51 -17.41
C PHE A 90 0.47 -17.52 -16.30
N SER A 91 0.44 -17.99 -15.06
CA SER A 91 0.89 -17.23 -13.90
C SER A 91 2.05 -17.93 -13.21
N THR A 92 2.98 -17.16 -12.67
CA THR A 92 4.00 -17.67 -11.75
C THR A 92 4.12 -16.78 -10.50
N SER A 93 4.78 -17.26 -9.46
CA SER A 93 5.01 -16.52 -8.22
C SER A 93 6.49 -16.53 -7.84
N LEU A 94 7.03 -15.37 -7.49
CA LEU A 94 8.43 -15.23 -7.05
C LEU A 94 8.51 -14.55 -5.68
N GLY A 95 9.26 -15.17 -4.78
CA GLY A 95 9.70 -14.59 -3.53
C GLY A 95 10.87 -13.62 -3.70
N ASP A 96 11.33 -13.04 -2.60
CA ASP A 96 12.46 -12.11 -2.60
C ASP A 96 13.78 -12.78 -3.01
N GLY A 97 14.45 -12.20 -4.01
CA GLY A 97 15.69 -12.70 -4.59
C GLY A 97 15.52 -13.88 -5.55
N GLU A 98 14.28 -14.32 -5.83
CA GLU A 98 14.03 -15.41 -6.75
C GLU A 98 14.00 -14.95 -8.22
N CYS A 99 14.41 -15.85 -9.11
CA CYS A 99 14.38 -15.65 -10.56
C CYS A 99 13.79 -16.89 -11.26
N GLU A 100 13.08 -16.68 -12.35
CA GLU A 100 12.51 -17.74 -13.17
C GLU A 100 12.61 -17.42 -14.67
N GLU A 101 13.02 -18.43 -15.44
CA GLU A 101 12.94 -18.46 -16.90
C GLU A 101 11.49 -18.72 -17.31
N ILE A 102 10.80 -17.68 -17.79
CA ILE A 102 9.38 -17.75 -18.16
C ILE A 102 9.16 -18.01 -19.65
N TRP A 103 10.18 -17.78 -20.48
CA TRP A 103 10.15 -18.10 -21.89
C TRP A 103 11.51 -18.60 -22.36
N GLY A 104 11.52 -19.81 -22.90
CA GLY A 104 12.71 -20.45 -23.45
C GLY A 104 12.33 -21.36 -24.61
N ASN A 105 12.96 -21.15 -25.76
CA ASN A 105 13.04 -22.11 -26.86
C ASN A 105 11.69 -22.58 -27.44
N GLY A 106 11.00 -21.75 -28.23
CA GLY A 106 9.77 -22.21 -28.89
C GLY A 106 9.07 -21.29 -29.88
N GLY A 107 9.61 -20.10 -30.15
CA GLY A 107 8.93 -19.12 -30.98
C GLY A 107 9.05 -19.33 -32.48
N THR A 108 7.99 -18.98 -33.22
CA THR A 108 8.20 -18.51 -34.59
C THR A 108 8.82 -17.11 -34.52
N VAL A 109 9.30 -16.60 -35.65
CA VAL A 109 9.61 -15.16 -35.76
C VAL A 109 8.45 -14.33 -35.19
N ASP A 110 8.79 -13.29 -34.41
CA ASP A 110 7.90 -12.22 -33.92
C ASP A 110 7.15 -12.46 -32.60
N ASP A 111 7.68 -13.27 -31.67
CA ASP A 111 7.05 -13.39 -30.35
C ASP A 111 7.20 -12.12 -29.50
N LEU A 112 6.12 -11.71 -28.85
CA LEU A 112 6.05 -10.64 -27.85
C LEU A 112 5.68 -11.28 -26.51
N VAL A 113 6.62 -11.21 -25.56
CA VAL A 113 6.41 -11.63 -24.18
C VAL A 113 6.08 -10.39 -23.35
N THR A 114 4.94 -10.42 -22.68
CA THR A 114 4.48 -9.39 -21.75
C THR A 114 4.29 -10.01 -20.37
N VAL A 115 4.88 -9.39 -19.36
CA VAL A 115 4.79 -9.79 -17.96
C VAL A 115 4.18 -8.67 -17.17
N THR A 116 3.12 -8.96 -16.40
CA THR A 116 2.48 -8.01 -15.49
C THR A 116 2.49 -8.56 -14.08
N GLU A 117 3.09 -7.83 -13.15
CA GLU A 117 3.00 -8.13 -11.73
C GLU A 117 1.63 -7.71 -11.17
N GLN A 118 0.97 -8.61 -10.45
CA GLN A 118 -0.27 -8.31 -9.74
C GLN A 118 -0.01 -7.42 -8.52
N ALA A 119 -1.00 -6.60 -8.16
CA ALA A 119 -0.90 -5.76 -6.97
C ALA A 119 -0.75 -6.63 -5.70
N LEU A 120 0.26 -6.32 -4.89
CA LEU A 120 0.43 -6.96 -3.60
C LEU A 120 -0.62 -6.52 -2.59
N PRO A 121 -1.03 -7.40 -1.67
CA PRO A 121 -1.90 -7.00 -0.56
C PRO A 121 -1.18 -5.99 0.35
N VAL A 122 -1.92 -4.99 0.83
CA VAL A 122 -1.43 -4.07 1.85
C VAL A 122 -1.31 -4.83 3.19
N PRO A 123 -0.16 -4.78 3.87
CA PRO A 123 0.02 -5.43 5.16
C PRO A 123 -0.99 -4.96 6.23
N ALA A 124 -1.31 -5.83 7.18
CA ALA A 124 -2.09 -5.47 8.36
C ALA A 124 -1.31 -4.44 9.19
N GLY A 125 -1.75 -3.19 9.17
CA GLY A 125 -1.03 -2.05 9.73
C GLY A 125 -0.82 -0.90 8.73
N GLY A 126 -1.16 -1.08 7.46
CA GLY A 126 -1.08 -0.03 6.45
C GLY A 126 0.25 -0.01 5.69
N GLY A 127 0.60 1.16 5.16
CA GLY A 127 1.73 1.35 4.26
C GLY A 127 1.36 1.18 2.78
N SER A 128 2.34 1.31 1.90
CA SER A 128 2.13 1.22 0.45
C SER A 128 3.30 0.55 -0.26
N TRP A 129 3.00 -0.01 -1.44
CA TRP A 129 3.99 -0.62 -2.33
C TRP A 129 4.18 0.25 -3.57
N ALA A 130 5.44 0.55 -3.89
CA ALA A 130 5.83 1.09 -5.19
C ALA A 130 6.53 0.02 -6.02
N THR A 131 6.00 -0.27 -7.21
CA THR A 131 6.56 -1.25 -8.15
C THR A 131 7.31 -0.57 -9.29
N THR A 132 8.56 -0.97 -9.49
CA THR A 132 9.38 -0.58 -10.65
C THR A 132 9.96 -1.83 -11.30
N HIS A 133 10.48 -1.69 -12.51
CA HIS A 133 11.27 -2.75 -13.11
C HIS A 133 12.43 -2.23 -13.95
N ASP A 134 13.50 -3.01 -13.97
CA ASP A 134 14.65 -2.79 -14.83
C ASP A 134 14.74 -3.91 -15.86
N MET A 135 14.80 -3.53 -17.14
CA MET A 135 14.94 -4.46 -18.24
C MET A 135 16.35 -4.37 -18.81
N THR A 136 16.98 -5.54 -18.98
CA THR A 136 18.30 -5.71 -19.55
C THR A 136 18.22 -6.62 -20.76
N THR A 137 18.46 -6.06 -21.94
CA THR A 137 18.54 -6.84 -23.19
C THR A 137 19.99 -7.21 -23.48
N ILE A 138 20.25 -8.48 -23.73
CA ILE A 138 21.54 -8.99 -24.19
C ILE A 138 21.40 -9.33 -25.67
N THR A 139 22.09 -8.59 -26.53
CA THR A 139 22.19 -8.88 -27.97
C THR A 139 23.60 -9.33 -28.34
N GLY A 140 23.73 -10.49 -29.01
CA GLY A 140 24.96 -10.93 -29.68
C GLY A 140 25.70 -12.12 -29.07
N VAL A 141 26.84 -12.46 -29.68
CA VAL A 141 27.80 -13.41 -29.13
C VAL A 141 28.51 -12.72 -27.96
N PHE A 142 28.42 -13.31 -26.77
CA PHE A 142 29.05 -12.79 -25.54
C PHE A 142 30.45 -12.17 -25.80
N PRO A 143 30.74 -10.95 -25.28
CA PRO A 143 29.96 -10.13 -24.36
C PRO A 143 29.49 -8.82 -25.03
N GLY A 144 28.19 -8.73 -25.38
CA GLY A 144 27.58 -7.43 -25.62
C GLY A 144 27.44 -6.68 -24.30
N THR A 145 27.68 -5.36 -24.29
CA THR A 145 27.45 -4.51 -23.12
C THR A 145 25.94 -4.23 -23.00
N PRO A 146 25.24 -4.73 -21.98
CA PRO A 146 23.84 -4.43 -21.80
C PRO A 146 23.65 -2.96 -21.42
N GLY A 147 22.61 -2.33 -21.95
CA GLY A 147 22.11 -1.05 -21.46
C GLY A 147 20.88 -1.31 -20.59
N PRO A 148 20.94 -1.13 -19.26
CA PRO A 148 19.75 -1.23 -18.43
C PRO A 148 18.78 -0.10 -18.80
N SER A 149 17.51 -0.45 -18.99
CA SER A 149 16.43 0.52 -19.05
C SER A 149 15.52 0.33 -17.84
N SER A 150 15.47 1.33 -16.97
CA SER A 150 14.52 1.38 -15.88
C SER A 150 13.20 1.96 -16.36
N SER A 151 12.08 1.36 -15.98
CA SER A 151 10.77 1.95 -16.21
C SER A 151 9.84 1.77 -15.00
N GLY A 152 8.95 2.74 -14.81
CA GLY A 152 7.97 2.73 -13.73
C GLY A 152 6.80 1.81 -14.07
N GLY A 153 6.23 1.19 -13.04
CA GLY A 153 5.03 0.36 -13.16
C GLY A 153 5.30 -1.14 -13.13
N ASN A 154 4.20 -1.88 -13.19
CA ASN A 154 4.14 -3.32 -12.94
C ASN A 154 4.13 -4.16 -14.23
N THR A 155 4.38 -3.59 -15.40
CA THR A 155 4.33 -4.34 -16.68
C THR A 155 5.59 -4.12 -17.49
N ALA A 156 6.23 -5.21 -17.91
CA ALA A 156 7.36 -5.23 -18.82
C ALA A 156 7.01 -6.00 -20.10
N SER A 157 7.59 -5.63 -21.23
CA SER A 157 7.38 -6.36 -22.49
C SER A 157 8.62 -6.32 -23.37
N ALA A 158 8.91 -7.44 -24.04
CA ALA A 158 9.96 -7.50 -25.03
C ALA A 158 9.55 -8.37 -26.22
N ALA A 159 9.90 -7.87 -27.42
CA ALA A 159 9.72 -8.60 -28.66
C ALA A 159 11.00 -9.35 -29.01
N PHE A 160 10.84 -10.58 -29.47
CA PHE A 160 11.89 -11.44 -29.97
C PHE A 160 11.69 -11.65 -31.47
N SER A 161 12.75 -11.40 -32.23
CA SER A 161 12.77 -11.62 -33.67
C SER A 161 13.91 -12.57 -34.02
N GLY A 162 13.69 -13.88 -33.88
CA GLY A 162 14.62 -14.93 -34.27
C GLY A 162 14.18 -15.64 -35.56
N GLY A 163 14.74 -15.26 -36.71
CA GLY A 163 14.59 -16.04 -37.95
C GLY A 163 15.44 -17.31 -37.94
N LEU A 164 14.99 -18.37 -38.62
CA LEU A 164 15.86 -19.50 -38.97
C LEU A 164 17.10 -18.97 -39.72
N GLY A 165 18.25 -18.92 -39.05
CA GLY A 165 19.50 -18.34 -39.57
C GLY A 165 19.95 -17.02 -38.94
N ALA A 166 19.24 -16.51 -37.92
CA ALA A 166 19.71 -15.36 -37.13
C ALA A 166 21.00 -15.72 -36.39
N THR A 167 22.07 -14.95 -36.62
CA THR A 167 23.39 -15.13 -35.96
C THR A 167 23.48 -14.41 -34.62
N THR A 168 22.43 -13.69 -34.22
CA THR A 168 22.35 -12.86 -33.02
C THR A 168 21.28 -13.42 -32.09
N LEU A 169 21.71 -13.91 -30.93
CA LEU A 169 20.81 -14.30 -29.84
C LEU A 169 20.36 -13.04 -29.10
N SER A 170 19.10 -13.06 -28.66
CA SER A 170 18.52 -12.01 -27.82
C SER A 170 17.98 -12.65 -26.54
N GLY A 171 18.49 -12.20 -25.40
CA GLY A 171 17.97 -12.54 -24.08
C GLY A 171 17.47 -11.28 -23.38
N VAL A 172 16.44 -11.43 -22.56
CA VAL A 172 15.87 -10.34 -21.75
C VAL A 172 15.83 -10.80 -20.30
N LEU A 173 16.43 -10.01 -19.42
CA LEU A 173 16.28 -10.12 -17.98
C LEU A 173 15.44 -8.93 -17.51
N VAL A 174 14.37 -9.20 -16.77
CA VAL A 174 13.60 -8.14 -16.10
C VAL A 174 13.67 -8.34 -14.60
N VAL A 175 14.10 -7.31 -13.88
CA VAL A 175 14.11 -7.32 -12.41
C VAL A 175 12.98 -6.42 -11.93
N PHE A 176 11.95 -7.00 -11.33
CA PHE A 176 10.88 -6.26 -10.68
C PHE A 176 11.28 -5.94 -9.25
N THR A 177 11.13 -4.68 -8.84
CA THR A 177 11.42 -4.21 -7.48
C THR A 177 10.15 -3.68 -6.85
N ASN A 178 9.77 -4.24 -5.70
CA ASN A 178 8.74 -3.68 -4.84
C ASN A 178 9.35 -3.01 -3.63
N THR A 179 9.17 -1.70 -3.53
CA THR A 179 9.59 -0.93 -2.35
C THR A 179 8.39 -0.72 -1.44
N PHE A 180 8.49 -1.20 -0.21
CA PHE A 180 7.51 -0.90 0.83
C PHE A 180 7.86 0.42 1.52
N THR A 181 6.87 1.28 1.64
CA THR A 181 6.94 2.44 2.52
C THR A 181 6.02 2.16 3.71
N PRO A 182 6.56 2.01 4.93
CA PRO A 182 5.73 1.84 6.12
C PRO A 182 4.82 3.06 6.29
N PRO A 183 3.66 2.90 6.94
CA PRO A 183 2.88 4.06 7.35
C PRO A 183 3.75 4.97 8.23
N ASP A 184 3.55 6.27 8.13
CA ASP A 184 4.16 7.20 9.07
C ASP A 184 3.71 6.84 10.50
N PRO A 185 4.60 6.95 11.51
CA PRO A 185 4.21 6.71 12.88
C PRO A 185 3.05 7.63 13.25
N PRO A 186 2.06 7.16 14.05
CA PRO A 186 1.01 8.01 14.56
C PRO A 186 1.64 9.23 15.23
N GLY A 187 1.28 10.43 14.76
CA GLY A 187 1.69 11.65 15.42
C GLY A 187 0.94 11.87 16.73
N ASP A 188 1.30 12.92 17.45
CA ASP A 188 0.77 13.28 18.77
C ASP A 188 0.08 14.65 18.79
N GLU A 189 -0.40 15.09 17.64
CA GLU A 189 -1.06 16.39 17.44
C GLU A 189 -2.47 16.23 16.88
N GLY A 190 -3.30 17.25 17.11
CA GLY A 190 -4.67 17.31 16.61
C GLY A 190 -5.38 18.58 17.04
N CYS A 191 -6.04 19.23 16.07
CA CYS A 191 -6.89 20.39 16.27
C CYS A 191 -8.36 19.99 16.36
N THR A 192 -9.07 20.60 17.31
CA THR A 192 -10.47 20.27 17.61
C THR A 192 -11.43 20.76 16.50
N PRO A 193 -12.68 20.24 16.41
CA PRO A 193 -13.69 20.80 15.51
C PRO A 193 -13.97 22.30 15.74
N GLY A 194 -13.70 22.80 16.95
CA GLY A 194 -13.84 24.21 17.29
C GLY A 194 -12.80 25.12 16.60
N PHE A 195 -11.60 24.58 16.35
CA PHE A 195 -10.55 25.26 15.59
C PHE A 195 -10.95 25.35 14.11
N TRP A 196 -11.21 24.19 13.50
CA TRP A 196 -11.48 24.07 12.06
C TRP A 196 -12.73 24.80 11.58
N ARG A 197 -13.76 24.94 12.44
CA ARG A 197 -14.99 25.67 12.07
C ARG A 197 -14.79 27.20 11.99
N ASN A 198 -13.69 27.74 12.54
CA ASN A 198 -13.47 29.19 12.58
C ASN A 198 -12.96 29.72 11.23
N TRP A 199 -13.64 29.40 10.14
CA TRP A 199 -13.27 29.68 8.75
C TRP A 199 -13.69 31.08 8.24
N SER A 200 -14.27 31.93 9.09
CA SER A 200 -14.81 33.22 8.63
C SER A 200 -13.69 34.20 8.26
N ALA A 201 -13.53 34.49 6.97
CA ALA A 201 -12.57 35.44 6.37
C ALA A 201 -12.47 36.84 7.01
N ASN A 202 -13.44 37.21 7.86
CA ASN A 202 -13.49 38.52 8.54
C ASN A 202 -13.56 38.41 10.07
N ALA A 203 -13.32 37.24 10.66
CA ALA A 203 -13.32 37.04 12.10
C ALA A 203 -11.89 36.96 12.65
N PRO A 204 -11.61 37.49 13.86
CA PRO A 204 -10.40 37.13 14.60
C PRO A 204 -10.32 35.60 14.76
N GLY A 205 -9.15 35.01 14.52
CA GLY A 205 -8.94 33.55 14.54
C GLY A 205 -9.32 32.83 13.27
N ASN A 206 -9.42 33.52 12.13
CA ASN A 206 -9.79 32.91 10.86
C ASN A 206 -8.80 31.82 10.44
N GLN A 207 -9.30 30.60 10.24
CA GLN A 207 -8.53 29.43 9.81
C GLN A 207 -8.77 29.08 8.33
N SER A 208 -9.16 30.05 7.50
CA SER A 208 -9.41 29.78 6.07
C SER A 208 -8.19 29.30 5.31
N ASP A 209 -7.01 29.71 5.75
CA ASP A 209 -5.75 29.45 5.05
C ASP A 209 -5.13 28.11 5.48
N GLU A 210 -5.64 27.52 6.57
CA GLU A 210 -5.23 26.20 7.09
C GLU A 210 -5.98 25.04 6.40
N TRP A 211 -6.99 25.30 5.58
CA TRP A 211 -7.65 24.26 4.78
C TRP A 211 -6.85 24.07 3.48
N THR A 212 -5.92 23.12 3.47
CA THR A 212 -4.97 22.94 2.35
C THR A 212 -5.46 21.97 1.27
N ASP A 213 -5.88 20.77 1.66
CA ASP A 213 -6.17 19.66 0.73
C ASP A 213 -7.66 19.44 0.47
N TYR A 214 -8.50 19.95 1.35
CA TYR A 214 -9.96 19.87 1.27
C TYR A 214 -10.56 21.26 1.26
N ALA A 215 -11.61 21.44 0.46
CA ALA A 215 -12.38 22.67 0.40
C ALA A 215 -13.58 22.61 1.35
N VAL A 216 -13.98 23.77 1.88
CA VAL A 216 -15.13 23.88 2.78
C VAL A 216 -16.45 23.43 2.16
N ASP A 217 -16.56 23.54 0.83
CA ASP A 217 -17.74 23.19 0.05
C ASP A 217 -17.67 21.78 -0.57
N ASP A 218 -16.62 21.01 -0.26
CA ASP A 218 -16.57 19.59 -0.63
C ASP A 218 -17.73 18.83 0.02
N ASP A 219 -18.31 17.91 -0.74
CA ASP A 219 -19.44 17.10 -0.32
C ASP A 219 -19.00 16.00 0.65
N TYR A 220 -19.59 15.99 1.86
CA TYR A 220 -19.22 15.06 2.92
C TYR A 220 -19.42 13.60 2.52
N ASP A 221 -20.53 13.30 1.84
CA ASP A 221 -20.88 11.95 1.41
C ASP A 221 -19.89 11.43 0.36
N THR A 222 -19.41 12.29 -0.53
CA THR A 222 -18.39 11.98 -1.53
C THR A 222 -17.01 11.76 -0.91
N VAL A 223 -16.58 12.65 -0.01
CA VAL A 223 -15.26 12.56 0.65
C VAL A 223 -15.16 11.29 1.49
N PHE A 224 -16.19 10.99 2.29
CA PHE A 224 -16.18 9.83 3.19
C PHE A 224 -16.74 8.55 2.56
N GLY A 225 -17.36 8.61 1.38
CA GLY A 225 -17.99 7.46 0.74
C GLY A 225 -19.19 6.91 1.52
N VAL A 226 -20.01 7.79 2.12
CA VAL A 226 -21.18 7.45 2.95
C VAL A 226 -22.44 8.16 2.45
N VAL A 227 -23.59 7.90 3.09
CA VAL A 227 -24.85 8.61 2.82
C VAL A 227 -25.39 9.18 4.13
N SER A 228 -25.06 10.44 4.42
CA SER A 228 -25.34 11.11 5.69
C SER A 228 -26.35 12.25 5.55
N GLY A 229 -26.37 12.92 4.40
CA GLY A 229 -27.12 14.16 4.23
C GLY A 229 -26.58 15.33 5.08
N LEU A 230 -25.32 15.25 5.55
CA LEU A 230 -24.65 16.34 6.29
C LEU A 230 -24.27 17.53 5.39
N GLY A 231 -24.35 17.38 4.06
CA GLY A 231 -24.05 18.44 3.10
C GLY A 231 -22.55 18.59 2.89
N THR A 232 -22.05 19.82 3.03
CA THR A 232 -20.62 20.11 2.83
C THR A 232 -19.77 19.73 4.07
N LEU A 233 -18.44 19.70 3.92
CA LEU A 233 -17.52 19.56 5.05
C LEU A 233 -17.73 20.69 6.08
N TYR A 234 -18.02 21.92 5.62
CA TYR A 234 -18.34 23.02 6.53
C TYR A 234 -19.66 22.83 7.28
N ASP A 235 -20.70 22.34 6.61
CA ASP A 235 -21.98 22.02 7.25
C ASP A 235 -21.79 20.93 8.32
N ALA A 236 -21.00 19.90 8.01
CA ALA A 236 -20.68 18.81 8.94
C ALA A 236 -19.86 19.29 10.15
N VAL A 237 -18.82 20.11 9.96
CA VAL A 237 -17.98 20.61 11.08
C VAL A 237 -18.71 21.62 11.97
N THR A 238 -19.75 22.28 11.45
CA THR A 238 -20.61 23.22 12.19
C THR A 238 -21.91 22.60 12.69
N ALA A 239 -22.18 21.33 12.37
CA ALA A 239 -23.40 20.63 12.72
C ALA A 239 -23.66 20.66 14.23
N LYS A 240 -24.94 20.70 14.63
CA LYS A 240 -25.34 20.73 16.05
C LYS A 240 -25.95 19.41 16.48
N GLY A 241 -25.80 19.07 17.76
CA GLY A 241 -26.35 17.85 18.35
C GLY A 241 -25.33 16.72 18.53
N GLY A 242 -25.84 15.54 18.90
CA GLY A 242 -25.09 14.30 19.16
C GLY A 242 -25.17 13.30 17.99
N GLY A 243 -24.76 12.05 18.22
CA GLY A 243 -24.88 10.98 17.23
C GLY A 243 -24.13 11.29 15.94
N GLU A 244 -24.79 11.06 14.80
CA GLU A 244 -24.25 11.31 13.47
C GLU A 244 -23.70 12.75 13.30
N ASN A 245 -24.42 13.77 13.78
CA ASN A 245 -23.94 15.15 13.72
C ASN A 245 -22.67 15.38 14.55
N ALA A 246 -22.50 14.65 15.65
CA ALA A 246 -21.25 14.71 16.43
C ALA A 246 -20.11 13.98 15.70
N LEU A 247 -20.39 12.83 15.08
CA LEU A 247 -19.42 12.16 14.22
C LEU A 247 -19.01 13.06 13.05
N GLY A 248 -19.95 13.72 12.37
CA GLY A 248 -19.68 14.69 11.30
C GLY A 248 -18.68 15.76 11.74
N ARG A 249 -18.88 16.36 12.92
CA ARG A 249 -17.93 17.35 13.45
C ARG A 249 -16.53 16.81 13.66
N HIS A 250 -16.42 15.66 14.34
CA HIS A 250 -15.12 15.10 14.70
C HIS A 250 -14.41 14.44 13.51
N SER A 251 -15.13 13.94 12.52
CA SER A 251 -14.56 13.38 11.29
C SER A 251 -13.96 14.43 10.39
N VAL A 252 -14.65 15.56 10.15
CA VAL A 252 -14.04 16.65 9.37
C VAL A 252 -12.78 17.17 10.04
N ALA A 253 -12.81 17.36 11.36
CA ALA A 253 -11.63 17.79 12.11
C ALA A 253 -10.47 16.79 12.02
N ALA A 254 -10.75 15.49 12.13
CA ALA A 254 -9.73 14.45 12.04
C ALA A 254 -9.17 14.32 10.63
N LEU A 255 -10.00 14.46 9.61
CA LEU A 255 -9.60 14.49 8.21
C LEU A 255 -8.61 15.64 7.95
N LEU A 256 -8.99 16.85 8.35
CA LEU A 256 -8.13 18.03 8.19
C LEU A 256 -6.83 17.92 8.98
N ASN A 257 -6.86 17.38 10.20
CA ASN A 257 -5.64 17.08 10.95
C ASN A 257 -4.74 16.10 10.18
N ALA A 258 -5.32 15.04 9.61
CA ALA A 258 -4.59 13.96 8.94
C ALA A 258 -3.95 14.38 7.61
N THR A 259 -4.45 15.44 6.96
CA THR A 259 -3.93 15.94 5.70
C THR A 259 -3.14 17.24 5.84
N HIS A 260 -3.17 17.89 7.00
CA HIS A 260 -2.45 19.16 7.15
C HIS A 260 -0.93 18.93 7.22
N PRO A 261 -0.11 19.64 6.41
CA PRO A 261 1.34 19.42 6.36
C PRO A 261 2.06 19.73 7.68
N ASP A 262 1.47 20.61 8.50
CA ASP A 262 2.03 21.05 9.78
C ASP A 262 1.33 20.43 11.01
N VAL A 263 0.53 19.37 10.84
CA VAL A 263 -0.08 18.62 11.95
C VAL A 263 0.39 17.17 11.91
N ALA A 264 1.13 16.74 12.93
CA ALA A 264 1.48 15.34 13.12
C ALA A 264 0.27 14.58 13.69
N ALA A 265 -0.69 14.25 12.84
CA ALA A 265 -1.91 13.57 13.26
C ALA A 265 -1.67 12.12 13.72
N SER A 266 -2.41 11.70 14.73
CA SER A 266 -2.39 10.30 15.22
C SER A 266 -3.11 9.30 14.34
N LEU A 267 -3.92 9.77 13.38
CA LEU A 267 -4.66 8.93 12.43
C LEU A 267 -4.34 9.43 11.02
N SER A 268 -4.14 8.49 10.10
CA SER A 268 -4.05 8.78 8.68
C SER A 268 -5.44 9.09 8.09
N GLU A 269 -5.45 9.78 6.96
CA GLU A 269 -6.68 10.09 6.21
C GLU A 269 -7.52 8.83 5.94
N ALA A 270 -6.87 7.75 5.50
CA ALA A 270 -7.54 6.49 5.20
C ALA A 270 -8.18 5.84 6.45
N GLU A 271 -7.52 5.91 7.61
CA GLU A 271 -8.07 5.40 8.87
C GLU A 271 -9.28 6.24 9.32
N VAL A 272 -9.23 7.56 9.16
CA VAL A 272 -10.37 8.44 9.47
C VAL A 272 -11.56 8.08 8.57
N ILE A 273 -11.34 7.93 7.25
CA ILE A 273 -12.39 7.57 6.30
C ILE A 273 -12.99 6.20 6.65
N GLN A 274 -12.16 5.20 6.92
CA GLN A 274 -12.62 3.86 7.26
C GLN A 274 -13.44 3.85 8.57
N LEU A 275 -13.01 4.58 9.61
CA LEU A 275 -13.76 4.70 10.86
C LEU A 275 -15.16 5.30 10.64
N VAL A 276 -15.28 6.28 9.74
CA VAL A 276 -16.58 6.87 9.40
C VAL A 276 -17.44 5.86 8.64
N GLN A 277 -16.90 5.20 7.61
CA GLN A 277 -17.63 4.19 6.83
C GLN A 277 -18.15 3.03 7.70
N ASP A 278 -17.33 2.57 8.66
CA ASP A 278 -17.70 1.52 9.61
C ASP A 278 -18.82 1.99 10.55
N ALA A 279 -18.78 3.25 11.00
CA ALA A 279 -19.82 3.83 11.84
C ALA A 279 -21.16 3.93 11.09
N PHE A 280 -21.16 4.34 9.82
CA PHE A 280 -22.36 4.38 8.98
C PHE A 280 -22.91 2.99 8.66
N SER A 281 -22.04 2.01 8.45
CA SER A 281 -22.43 0.62 8.18
C SER A 281 -23.01 -0.07 9.42
N SER A 282 -22.50 0.24 10.61
CA SER A 282 -22.91 -0.38 11.88
C SER A 282 -23.98 0.41 12.65
N GLY A 283 -24.11 1.71 12.39
CA GLY A 283 -24.87 2.65 13.21
C GLY A 283 -24.19 3.05 14.53
N ASP A 284 -22.94 2.63 14.78
CA ASP A 284 -22.20 2.97 16.01
C ASP A 284 -21.42 4.28 15.88
N PHE A 285 -22.16 5.39 15.78
CA PHE A 285 -21.58 6.72 15.63
C PHE A 285 -20.82 7.20 16.87
N GLU A 286 -21.24 6.81 18.07
CA GLU A 286 -20.66 7.32 19.31
C GLU A 286 -19.26 6.73 19.55
N THR A 287 -19.05 5.44 19.28
CA THR A 287 -17.72 4.82 19.39
C THR A 287 -16.73 5.48 18.42
N ALA A 288 -17.09 5.59 17.13
CA ALA A 288 -16.23 6.22 16.14
C ALA A 288 -15.94 7.69 16.48
N LYS A 289 -16.97 8.46 16.87
CA LYS A 289 -16.80 9.85 17.30
C LYS A 289 -15.84 9.96 18.49
N ASN A 290 -15.91 9.06 19.47
CA ASN A 290 -15.01 9.12 20.63
C ASN A 290 -13.55 8.85 20.24
N THR A 291 -13.30 7.92 19.32
CA THR A 291 -11.96 7.68 18.76
C THR A 291 -11.41 8.93 18.08
N LEU A 292 -12.21 9.55 17.20
CA LEU A 292 -11.80 10.76 16.48
C LEU A 292 -11.66 11.97 17.42
N ALA A 293 -12.50 12.08 18.44
CA ALA A 293 -12.36 13.11 19.47
C ALA A 293 -11.04 13.00 20.22
N ALA A 294 -10.64 11.78 20.63
CA ALA A 294 -9.36 11.57 21.30
C ALA A 294 -8.17 11.98 20.43
N ALA A 295 -8.21 11.69 19.11
CA ALA A 295 -7.19 12.13 18.16
C ALA A 295 -7.15 13.66 17.99
N ASN A 296 -8.32 14.30 17.91
CA ASN A 296 -8.43 15.75 17.68
C ASN A 296 -8.11 16.61 18.92
N GLU A 297 -7.93 16.00 20.08
CA GLU A 297 -7.71 16.68 21.36
C GLU A 297 -6.27 16.49 21.89
N LEU A 298 -5.34 16.03 21.03
CA LEU A 298 -3.94 15.81 21.38
C LEU A 298 -3.12 17.11 21.51
N GLY A 299 -3.59 18.21 20.90
CA GLY A 299 -2.93 19.52 20.96
C GLY A 299 -2.75 20.08 19.56
N CYS A 300 -3.16 21.33 19.36
CA CYS A 300 -3.14 21.97 18.04
C CYS A 300 -1.83 22.77 17.86
N PRO A 301 -0.97 22.43 16.89
CA PRO A 301 0.28 23.14 16.63
C PRO A 301 0.07 24.45 15.85
N LEU A 302 -1.09 24.56 15.18
CA LEU A 302 -1.41 25.67 14.30
C LEU A 302 -1.74 26.95 15.09
N PRO A 303 -1.37 28.13 14.55
CA PRO A 303 -1.64 29.39 15.22
C PRO A 303 -3.14 29.68 15.33
N VAL A 304 -3.51 30.41 16.37
CA VAL A 304 -4.83 31.07 16.46
C VAL A 304 -4.61 32.53 16.08
N ASP A 305 -4.98 32.89 14.85
CA ASP A 305 -4.80 34.26 14.34
C ASP A 305 -5.75 35.31 14.94
#